data_AF-A0A4Y2ICD3-F1
#
_entry.id   AF-A0A4Y2ICD3-F1
#
_cell.length_a   1.000
_cell.length_b   1.000
_cell.length_c   1.000
_cell.angle_alpha   90.00
_cell.angle_beta   90.00
_cell.angle_gamma   90.00
#
_symmetry.space_group_name_H-M   'P 1'
#
loop_
_entity.id
_entity.type
_entity.pdbx_description
1 polymer ?
#
loop_
_entity_poly.entity_id
_entity_poly.type
_entity_poly.pdbx_seq_one_letter_code
_entity_poly.pdbx_strand_id
1 'polypeptide(L)'
;MNPSPVKVTKKNVIEERRCLKHSGKPYTSSSGKAMKGKELPSVTITCKCRYGCKTLSKEYRDQLFMEFYKISYKDQGTYILNRMQVAEISRPRHGKYADPSESRRKITVYYTLPNGRGQHVQVCSNTFKNIFGLSARRHQTLQHLKKQGKLVYEDRRGKVPGCNAHKKGIVMMIGTLFDVIFCHSLVSYCGWVYKHNKIGNLQLSQIRVSRSNPNEISHKEDFSYLLPFSTHKVFKKNKNHLKFPPLLKFPRLPTKNGISVEKKKDLLNLCDYLKEQKHCDFYRDLCGDIEMDTGNLDEDDG
;
A
#
# COMPACT_ATOMS: atom_id res chain seq x y z
N MET A 1 5.78 -4.50 52.36
CA MET A 1 4.87 -4.93 51.27
C MET A 1 5.53 -4.61 49.94
N ASN A 2 6.03 -5.61 49.22
CA ASN A 2 6.56 -5.39 47.87
C ASN A 2 5.39 -5.35 46.89
N PRO A 3 5.26 -4.30 46.04
CA PRO A 3 4.18 -4.25 45.06
C PRO A 3 4.30 -5.41 44.08
N SER A 4 3.21 -6.14 43.91
CA SER A 4 3.10 -7.29 43.01
C SER A 4 3.48 -6.90 41.57
N PRO A 5 4.20 -7.76 40.83
CA PRO A 5 4.64 -7.46 39.48
C PRO A 5 3.45 -7.30 38.54
N VAL A 6 3.26 -6.09 38.02
CA VAL A 6 2.23 -5.77 37.02
C VAL A 6 2.53 -6.55 35.74
N LYS A 7 1.61 -7.41 35.31
CA LYS A 7 1.72 -8.18 34.05
C LYS A 7 1.65 -7.21 32.85
N VAL A 8 2.79 -6.79 32.34
CA VAL A 8 2.88 -5.91 31.16
C VAL A 8 2.46 -6.70 29.91
N THR A 9 1.35 -6.30 29.29
CA THR A 9 0.88 -6.93 28.04
C THR A 9 1.72 -6.47 26.83
N LYS A 10 1.86 -7.32 25.80
CA LYS A 10 2.60 -6.99 24.57
C LYS A 10 2.09 -5.71 23.87
N LYS A 11 0.79 -5.39 23.99
CA LYS A 11 0.19 -4.17 23.43
C LYS A 11 0.74 -2.92 24.12
N ASN A 12 0.82 -2.93 25.45
CA ASN A 12 1.29 -1.80 26.25
C ASN A 12 2.75 -1.47 25.92
N VAL A 13 3.61 -2.49 25.75
CA VAL A 13 5.02 -2.29 25.34
C VAL A 13 5.15 -1.63 23.96
N ILE A 14 4.29 -2.00 23.00
CA ILE A 14 4.31 -1.41 21.65
C ILE A 14 3.87 0.05 21.68
N GLU A 15 2.84 0.35 22.47
CA GLU A 15 2.32 1.71 22.62
C GLU A 15 3.30 2.62 23.34
N GLU A 16 3.88 2.16 24.45
CA GLU A 16 4.93 2.87 25.18
C GLU A 16 6.13 3.18 24.28
N ARG A 17 6.63 2.17 23.54
CA ARG A 17 7.71 2.37 22.55
C ARG A 17 7.34 3.42 21.50
N ARG A 18 6.10 3.43 21.03
CA ARG A 18 5.60 4.40 20.05
C ARG A 18 5.58 5.80 20.65
N CYS A 19 5.10 5.96 21.88
CA CYS A 19 5.08 7.22 22.61
C CYS A 19 6.50 7.76 22.85
N LEU A 20 7.45 6.92 23.29
CA LEU A 20 8.85 7.30 23.45
C LEU A 20 9.47 7.77 22.13
N LYS A 21 9.27 7.01 21.06
CA LYS A 21 9.76 7.39 19.72
C LYS A 21 9.18 8.73 19.23
N HIS A 22 7.90 8.98 19.49
CA HIS A 22 7.20 10.18 19.03
C HIS A 22 7.55 11.43 19.84
N SER A 23 7.81 11.27 21.14
CA SER A 23 8.32 12.33 22.03
C SER A 23 9.83 12.57 21.86
N GLY A 24 10.51 11.83 20.99
CA GLY A 24 11.94 11.97 20.74
C GLY A 24 12.81 11.40 21.86
N LYS A 25 12.26 10.63 22.79
CA LYS A 25 13.00 9.99 23.88
C LYS A 25 13.75 8.74 23.38
N PRO A 26 14.84 8.34 24.04
CA PRO A 26 15.48 7.05 23.77
C PRO A 26 14.48 5.90 23.99
N TYR A 27 14.59 4.84 23.21
CA TYR A 27 13.69 3.70 23.30
C TYR A 27 14.36 2.39 22.89
N THR A 28 13.85 1.26 23.36
CA THR A 28 14.30 -0.06 22.90
C THR A 28 13.47 -0.51 21.70
N SER A 29 14.14 -0.87 20.61
CA SER A 29 13.49 -1.40 19.41
C SER A 29 12.85 -2.77 19.67
N SER A 30 11.99 -3.23 18.75
CA SER A 30 11.41 -4.59 18.83
C SER A 30 12.46 -5.70 18.78
N SER A 31 13.63 -5.42 18.20
CA SER A 31 14.79 -6.33 18.17
C SER A 31 15.70 -6.20 19.39
N GLY A 32 15.29 -5.47 20.44
CA GLY A 32 16.08 -5.28 21.67
C GLY A 32 17.20 -4.24 21.58
N LYS A 33 17.47 -3.66 20.40
CA LYS A 33 18.51 -2.63 20.22
C LYS A 33 18.08 -1.31 20.88
N ALA A 34 18.96 -0.70 21.67
CA ALA A 34 18.77 0.63 22.24
C ALA A 34 18.89 1.70 21.14
N MET A 35 17.87 2.54 21.00
CA MET A 35 17.83 3.65 20.05
C MET A 35 18.01 4.96 20.83
N LYS A 36 18.93 5.79 20.34
CA LYS A 36 19.13 7.14 20.88
C LYS A 36 17.88 8.00 20.66
N GLY A 37 17.67 8.95 21.58
CA GLY A 37 16.66 9.99 21.43
C GLY A 37 16.97 10.95 20.29
N LYS A 38 16.06 11.88 20.05
CA LYS A 38 16.27 12.99 19.12
C LYS A 38 17.22 13.98 19.75
N GLU A 39 18.29 14.27 19.04
CA GLU A 39 19.30 15.25 19.46
C GLU A 39 18.78 16.67 19.24
N LEU A 40 19.21 17.57 20.12
CA LEU A 40 18.95 19.00 19.97
C LEU A 40 19.56 19.52 18.65
N PRO A 41 19.04 20.65 18.14
CA PRO A 41 19.62 21.32 16.99
C PRO A 41 21.13 21.54 17.16
N SER A 42 21.87 21.47 16.05
CA SER A 42 23.32 21.66 16.10
C SER A 42 23.69 23.05 16.63
N VAL A 43 24.73 23.12 17.47
CA VAL A 43 25.22 24.36 18.07
C VAL A 43 25.42 25.43 17.00
N THR A 44 26.13 25.07 15.93
CA THR A 44 26.47 25.97 14.83
C THR A 44 25.66 25.64 13.58
N ILE A 45 25.22 26.68 12.88
CA ILE A 45 24.55 26.53 11.59
C ILE A 45 25.62 26.51 10.50
N THR A 46 25.82 25.35 9.88
CA THR A 46 26.85 25.13 8.85
C THR A 46 26.41 25.51 7.44
N CYS A 47 25.17 25.95 7.24
CA CYS A 47 24.66 26.23 5.90
C CYS A 47 25.20 27.57 5.33
N LYS A 48 25.61 27.54 4.06
CA LYS A 48 26.09 28.70 3.30
C LYS A 48 24.97 29.40 2.50
N CYS A 49 23.71 29.23 2.91
CA CYS A 49 22.60 29.79 2.15
C CYS A 49 22.41 31.29 2.41
N ARG A 50 21.77 31.99 1.46
CA ARG A 50 21.39 33.41 1.56
C ARG A 50 20.22 33.71 2.52
N TYR A 51 19.60 32.67 3.07
CA TYR A 51 18.44 32.81 3.94
C TYR A 51 18.86 33.21 5.36
N GLY A 52 17.92 33.68 6.18
CA GLY A 52 18.16 34.08 7.57
C GLY A 52 18.37 32.91 8.53
N CYS A 53 18.99 31.81 8.10
CA CYS A 53 19.29 30.69 8.99
C CYS A 53 20.17 31.14 10.17
N LYS A 54 21.19 31.97 9.90
CA LYS A 54 22.14 32.46 10.92
C LYS A 54 21.53 33.43 11.92
N THR A 55 20.38 34.04 11.61
CA THR A 55 19.74 35.01 12.52
C THR A 55 18.98 34.32 13.66
N LEU A 56 18.77 33.01 13.58
CA LEU A 56 18.13 32.23 14.63
C LEU A 56 19.17 31.83 15.69
N SER A 57 19.02 32.36 16.90
CA SER A 57 19.89 32.01 18.04
C SER A 57 19.77 30.51 18.36
N LYS A 58 20.77 29.96 19.05
CA LYS A 58 20.74 28.55 19.45
C LYS A 58 19.61 28.28 20.43
N GLU A 59 19.46 29.16 21.40
CA GLU A 59 18.47 29.07 22.48
C GLU A 59 17.06 29.03 21.88
N TYR A 60 16.80 29.85 20.87
CA TYR A 60 15.49 29.89 20.22
C TYR A 60 15.23 28.64 19.37
N ARG A 61 16.26 28.10 18.70
CA ARG A 61 16.14 26.83 17.98
C ARG A 61 15.82 25.68 18.93
N ASP A 62 16.45 25.67 20.11
CA ASP A 62 16.20 24.68 21.15
C ASP A 62 14.78 24.83 21.72
N GLN A 63 14.30 26.07 21.93
CA GLN A 63 12.91 26.33 22.32
C GLN A 63 11.91 25.78 21.29
N LEU A 64 12.10 26.07 20.00
CA LEU A 64 11.25 25.53 18.92
C LEU A 64 11.25 24.00 18.89
N PHE A 65 12.40 23.38 19.13
CA PHE A 65 12.51 21.92 19.24
C PHE A 65 11.68 21.41 20.43
N MET A 66 11.84 22.01 21.61
CA MET A 66 11.14 21.60 22.83
C MET A 66 9.63 21.77 22.71
N GLU A 67 9.17 22.91 22.18
CA GLU A 67 7.75 23.15 21.88
C GLU A 67 7.20 22.09 20.91
N PHE A 68 7.94 21.77 19.86
CA PHE A 68 7.53 20.78 18.87
C PHE A 68 7.35 19.38 19.48
N TYR A 69 8.24 18.95 20.37
CA TYR A 69 8.15 17.63 21.01
C TYR A 69 7.19 17.58 22.21
N LYS A 70 6.74 18.74 22.72
CA LYS A 70 5.63 18.84 23.67
C LYS A 70 4.27 18.56 23.02
N ILE A 71 4.14 18.82 21.72
CA ILE A 71 2.91 18.60 20.95
C ILE A 71 2.69 17.10 20.67
N SER A 72 1.41 16.70 20.61
CA SER A 72 1.01 15.34 20.26
C SER A 72 1.53 14.94 18.87
N TYR A 73 1.87 13.67 18.68
CA TYR A 73 2.39 13.19 17.40
C TYR A 73 1.46 13.46 16.20
N LYS A 74 0.14 13.43 16.44
CA LYS A 74 -0.87 13.68 15.41
C LYS A 74 -0.76 15.13 14.91
N ASP A 75 -0.56 16.06 15.83
CA ASP A 75 -0.56 17.50 15.56
C ASP A 75 0.80 18.02 15.12
N GLN A 76 1.90 17.30 15.42
CA GLN A 76 3.24 17.64 14.94
C GLN A 76 3.29 17.83 13.42
N GLY A 77 2.56 17.00 12.65
CA GLY A 77 2.52 17.15 11.20
C GLY A 77 1.91 18.48 10.77
N THR A 78 0.78 18.85 11.38
CA THR A 78 0.07 20.11 11.16
C THR A 78 0.93 21.31 11.57
N TYR A 79 1.62 21.22 12.72
CA TYR A 79 2.55 22.24 13.19
C TYR A 79 3.66 22.55 12.17
N ILE A 80 4.18 21.52 11.51
CA ILE A 80 5.19 21.66 10.46
C ILE A 80 4.59 22.20 9.16
N LEU A 81 3.39 21.76 8.75
CA LEU A 81 2.70 22.27 7.57
C LEU A 81 2.41 23.77 7.66
N ASN A 82 2.10 24.27 8.86
CA ASN A 82 1.85 25.69 9.09
C ASN A 82 3.11 26.57 8.92
N ARG A 83 4.30 25.99 9.12
CA ARG A 83 5.60 26.67 8.90
C ARG A 83 6.14 26.50 7.48
N MET A 84 5.41 25.77 6.63
CA MET A 84 5.67 25.66 5.21
C MET A 84 4.74 26.61 4.47
N GLN A 85 5.29 27.39 3.56
CA GLN A 85 4.55 28.26 2.66
C GLN A 85 4.78 27.82 1.23
N VAL A 86 3.78 28.03 0.39
CA VAL A 86 3.77 27.61 -1.01
C VAL A 86 3.81 28.87 -1.87
N ALA A 87 4.68 28.88 -2.87
CA ALA A 87 4.71 29.94 -3.87
C ALA A 87 4.83 29.32 -5.26
N GLU A 88 4.27 30.01 -6.24
CA GLU A 88 4.48 29.72 -7.64
C GLU A 88 5.90 30.16 -8.04
N ILE A 89 6.49 29.44 -8.98
CA ILE A 89 7.81 29.77 -9.49
C ILE A 89 7.65 30.90 -10.50
N SER A 90 8.03 32.12 -10.10
CA SER A 90 7.96 33.32 -10.95
C SER A 90 8.77 33.21 -12.25
N ARG A 91 9.92 32.52 -12.22
CA ARG A 91 10.76 32.29 -13.40
C ARG A 91 11.14 30.81 -13.50
N PRO A 92 10.48 30.03 -14.38
CA PRO A 92 10.93 28.67 -14.69
C PRO A 92 12.37 28.74 -15.22
N ARG A 93 13.28 27.92 -14.70
CA ARG A 93 14.58 27.77 -15.35
C ARG A 93 14.34 27.12 -16.70
N HIS A 94 14.77 27.78 -17.77
CA HIS A 94 14.58 27.34 -19.15
C HIS A 94 14.82 25.83 -19.30
N GLY A 95 13.74 25.11 -19.59
CA GLY A 95 13.77 23.78 -20.17
C GLY A 95 13.19 23.91 -21.57
N LYS A 96 13.60 23.04 -22.49
CA LYS A 96 13.16 22.95 -23.90
C LYS A 96 11.65 22.64 -24.05
N TYR A 97 10.78 23.37 -23.37
CA TYR A 97 9.33 23.22 -23.41
C TYR A 97 8.77 24.36 -24.25
N ALA A 98 7.87 24.04 -25.17
CA ALA A 98 7.17 25.05 -25.97
C ALA A 98 6.20 25.86 -25.11
N ASP A 99 5.61 25.23 -24.08
CA ASP A 99 4.70 25.85 -23.13
C ASP A 99 5.23 25.75 -21.68
N PRO A 100 5.39 26.88 -20.94
CA PRO A 100 5.71 26.90 -19.51
C PRO A 100 4.76 26.07 -18.64
N SER A 101 3.52 25.85 -19.08
CA SER A 101 2.52 25.03 -18.40
C SER A 101 2.92 23.54 -18.32
N GLU A 102 3.86 23.08 -19.15
CA GLU A 102 4.36 21.70 -19.13
C GLU A 102 5.38 21.44 -18.02
N SER A 103 5.85 22.50 -17.35
CA SER A 103 6.84 22.36 -16.28
C SER A 103 6.29 21.50 -15.13
N ARG A 104 6.97 20.38 -14.85
CA ARG A 104 6.70 19.54 -13.67
C ARG A 104 6.99 20.25 -12.33
N ARG A 105 7.65 21.41 -12.35
CA ARG A 105 7.99 22.21 -11.16
C ARG A 105 7.32 23.59 -11.24
N LYS A 106 6.01 23.65 -11.10
CA LYS A 106 5.27 24.93 -11.02
C LYS A 106 5.33 25.57 -9.64
N ILE A 107 5.46 24.73 -8.61
CA ILE A 107 5.27 25.11 -7.21
C ILE A 107 6.53 24.85 -6.39
N THR A 108 6.97 25.87 -5.65
CA THR A 108 8.03 25.78 -4.64
C THR A 108 7.45 25.85 -3.23
N VAL A 109 8.18 25.27 -2.28
CA VAL A 109 7.85 25.33 -0.85
C VAL A 109 9.00 26.02 -0.13
N TYR A 110 8.69 27.05 0.63
CA TYR A 110 9.64 27.74 1.49
C TYR A 110 9.25 27.57 2.96
N TYR A 111 10.23 27.77 3.84
CA TYR A 111 10.11 27.48 5.26
C TYR A 111 10.30 28.76 6.03
N THR A 112 9.35 29.09 6.88
CA THR A 112 9.36 30.31 7.67
C THR A 112 9.30 29.96 9.14
N LEU A 113 10.18 30.56 9.93
CA LEU A 113 10.21 30.40 11.38
C LEU A 113 10.13 31.78 12.05
N PRO A 114 9.44 31.92 13.18
CA PRO A 114 9.51 33.13 13.97
C PRO A 114 10.96 33.37 14.47
N ASN A 115 11.35 34.61 14.70
CA ASN A 115 12.67 34.98 15.23
C ASN A 115 12.66 35.39 16.71
N GLY A 116 11.55 35.15 17.43
CA GLY A 116 11.35 35.61 18.81
C GLY A 116 10.97 37.08 18.96
N ARG A 117 11.14 37.91 17.91
CA ARG A 117 10.74 39.33 17.88
C ARG A 117 9.44 39.57 17.11
N GLY A 118 8.63 38.52 16.92
CA GLY A 118 7.39 38.56 16.15
C GLY A 118 7.54 38.52 14.61
N GLN A 119 8.76 38.64 14.08
CA GLN A 119 9.00 38.56 12.63
C GLN A 119 9.22 37.11 12.19
N HIS A 120 8.83 36.80 10.96
CA HIS A 120 9.07 35.50 10.33
C HIS A 120 10.28 35.57 9.40
N VAL A 121 11.22 34.65 9.59
CA VAL A 121 12.45 34.55 8.81
C VAL A 121 12.39 33.29 7.95
N GLN A 122 12.73 33.45 6.67
CA GLN A 122 12.87 32.31 5.77
C GLN A 122 14.14 31.53 6.11
N VAL A 123 14.05 30.20 6.16
CA VAL A 123 15.18 29.29 6.38
C VAL A 123 15.29 28.25 5.28
N CYS A 124 16.49 27.68 5.09
CA CYS A 124 16.68 26.56 4.19
C CYS A 124 16.05 25.27 4.75
N SER A 125 15.74 24.32 3.85
CA SER A 125 15.17 23.03 4.24
C SER A 125 16.08 22.22 5.17
N ASN A 126 17.40 22.40 5.09
CA ASN A 126 18.34 21.68 5.93
C ASN A 126 18.28 22.16 7.39
N THR A 127 18.36 23.47 7.60
CA THR A 127 18.18 24.09 8.92
C THR A 127 16.81 23.75 9.49
N PHE A 128 15.75 23.81 8.68
CA PHE A 128 14.40 23.43 9.10
C PHE A 128 14.31 21.98 9.59
N LYS A 129 14.88 21.03 8.83
CA LYS A 129 14.92 19.60 9.26
C LYS A 129 15.74 19.41 10.53
N ASN A 130 16.86 20.12 10.67
CA ASN A 130 17.73 20.03 11.85
C ASN A 130 17.01 20.53 13.11
N ILE A 131 16.35 21.69 13.02
CA ILE A 131 15.60 22.28 14.15
C ILE A 131 14.51 21.34 14.67
N PHE A 132 13.84 20.58 13.80
CA PHE A 132 12.74 19.68 14.22
C PHE A 132 13.12 18.20 14.25
N GLY A 133 14.39 17.84 14.01
CA GLY A 133 14.85 16.44 13.96
C GLY A 133 14.11 15.58 12.91
N LEU A 134 13.70 16.18 11.78
CA LEU A 134 12.89 15.51 10.75
C LEU A 134 13.74 14.62 9.84
N SER A 135 13.22 13.42 9.56
CA SER A 135 13.79 12.57 8.51
C SER A 135 13.48 13.13 7.11
N ALA A 136 14.34 12.85 6.15
CA ALA A 136 14.14 13.25 4.75
C ALA A 136 12.80 12.78 4.20
N ARG A 137 12.41 11.54 4.52
CA ARG A 137 11.13 10.96 4.06
C ARG A 137 9.93 11.68 4.65
N ARG A 138 9.91 11.95 5.97
CA ARG A 138 8.81 12.68 6.63
C ARG A 138 8.67 14.09 6.02
N HIS A 139 9.79 14.77 5.83
CA HIS A 139 9.82 16.09 5.21
C HIS A 139 9.25 16.08 3.78
N GLN A 140 9.66 15.12 2.93
CA GLN A 140 9.12 14.99 1.56
C GLN A 140 7.61 14.73 1.54
N THR A 141 7.11 13.86 2.44
CA THR A 141 5.67 13.60 2.57
C THR A 141 4.92 14.88 2.91
N LEU A 142 5.41 15.66 3.88
CA LEU A 142 4.77 16.92 4.28
C LEU A 142 4.80 17.97 3.16
N GLN A 143 5.92 18.08 2.42
CA GLN A 143 5.97 18.95 1.25
C GLN A 143 4.92 18.56 0.19
N HIS A 144 4.75 17.26 -0.07
CA HIS A 144 3.77 16.77 -1.03
C HIS A 144 2.34 17.10 -0.58
N LEU A 145 2.01 16.89 0.70
CA LEU A 145 0.71 17.24 1.26
C LEU A 145 0.46 18.75 1.21
N LYS A 146 1.48 19.57 1.53
CA LYS A 146 1.38 21.03 1.45
C LYS A 146 1.11 21.51 0.02
N LYS A 147 1.78 20.92 -0.97
CA LYS A 147 1.55 21.20 -2.40
C LYS A 147 0.15 20.80 -2.87
N GLN A 148 -0.49 19.82 -2.23
CA GLN A 148 -1.89 19.45 -2.46
C GLN A 148 -2.89 20.39 -1.75
N GLY A 149 -2.42 21.43 -1.06
CA GLY A 149 -3.28 22.35 -0.30
C GLY A 149 -3.78 21.79 1.03
N LYS A 150 -3.25 20.65 1.50
CA LYS A 150 -3.66 20.09 2.80
C LYS A 150 -3.10 20.91 3.94
N LEU A 151 -3.99 21.39 4.80
CA LEU A 151 -3.65 22.18 5.99
C LEU A 151 -3.43 21.31 7.22
N VAL A 152 -4.22 20.23 7.35
CA VAL A 152 -4.16 19.30 8.49
C VAL A 152 -3.44 18.02 8.06
N TYR A 153 -2.50 17.57 8.89
CA TYR A 153 -1.83 16.29 8.69
C TYR A 153 -2.59 15.16 9.39
N GLU A 154 -2.93 14.13 8.62
CA GLU A 154 -3.51 12.90 9.17
C GLU A 154 -2.53 11.73 8.98
N ASP A 155 -2.18 11.05 10.08
CA ASP A 155 -1.42 9.81 9.99
C ASP A 155 -2.31 8.65 9.54
N ARG A 156 -2.12 8.22 8.28
CA ARG A 156 -2.84 7.11 7.66
C ARG A 156 -2.10 5.78 7.74
N ARG A 157 -0.96 5.70 8.44
CA ARG A 157 -0.22 4.43 8.58
C ARG A 157 -1.07 3.38 9.27
N GLY A 158 -1.10 2.17 8.70
CA GLY A 158 -1.88 1.05 9.23
C GLY A 158 -3.40 1.17 9.03
N LYS A 159 -3.91 2.30 8.53
CA LYS A 159 -5.34 2.53 8.28
C LYS A 159 -5.76 2.21 6.84
N VAL A 160 -4.82 2.07 5.91
CA VAL A 160 -5.16 1.76 4.51
C VAL A 160 -5.50 0.28 4.40
N PRO A 161 -6.74 -0.09 4.04
CA PRO A 161 -7.09 -1.48 3.75
C PRO A 161 -6.18 -1.99 2.63
N GLY A 162 -5.62 -3.20 2.77
CA GLY A 162 -4.89 -3.86 1.68
C GLY A 162 -3.37 -3.65 1.61
N CYS A 163 -2.77 -2.64 2.23
CA CYS A 163 -1.32 -2.42 2.10
C CYS A 163 -0.44 -3.44 2.87
N ASN A 164 -0.95 -4.02 3.97
CA ASN A 164 -0.34 -5.20 4.61
C ASN A 164 -0.86 -6.52 4.01
N ALA A 165 -1.89 -6.47 3.16
CA ALA A 165 -2.39 -7.63 2.46
C ALA A 165 -1.40 -8.11 1.39
N HIS A 166 -0.35 -7.36 1.04
CA HIS A 166 0.67 -7.85 0.11
C HIS A 166 1.49 -9.02 0.69
N LYS A 167 1.69 -9.09 2.02
CA LYS A 167 2.37 -10.22 2.66
C LYS A 167 1.47 -11.44 2.84
N LYS A 168 0.19 -11.22 3.17
CA LYS A 168 -0.81 -12.30 3.20
C LYS A 168 -1.19 -12.75 1.79
N GLY A 169 -1.16 -11.82 0.84
CA GLY A 169 -1.53 -12.01 -0.56
C GLY A 169 -0.47 -12.71 -1.38
N ILE A 170 0.83 -12.61 -1.08
CA ILE A 170 1.84 -13.47 -1.72
C ILE A 170 1.70 -14.91 -1.22
N VAL A 171 1.48 -15.12 0.09
CA VAL A 171 1.25 -16.46 0.66
C VAL A 171 -0.07 -17.06 0.14
N MET A 172 -1.14 -16.26 0.04
CA MET A 172 -2.41 -16.68 -0.55
C MET A 172 -2.41 -16.71 -2.08
N MET A 173 -1.57 -15.95 -2.80
CA MET A 173 -1.44 -16.06 -4.27
C MET A 173 -0.60 -17.25 -4.67
N ILE A 174 0.42 -17.65 -3.91
CA ILE A 174 1.10 -18.93 -4.14
C ILE A 174 0.15 -20.10 -3.88
N GLY A 175 -0.70 -20.00 -2.84
CA GLY A 175 -1.78 -20.96 -2.59
C GLY A 175 -2.82 -20.98 -3.71
N THR A 176 -3.36 -19.83 -4.11
CA THR A 176 -4.45 -19.75 -5.11
C THR A 176 -3.98 -19.93 -6.57
N LEU A 177 -2.72 -19.63 -6.93
CA LEU A 177 -2.19 -20.08 -8.22
C LEU A 177 -2.07 -21.60 -8.25
N PHE A 178 -1.62 -22.23 -7.15
CA PHE A 178 -1.66 -23.68 -7.01
C PHE A 178 -3.11 -24.20 -7.13
N ASP A 179 -4.08 -23.55 -6.49
CA ASP A 179 -5.50 -23.96 -6.53
C ASP A 179 -6.11 -23.85 -7.94
N VAL A 180 -5.85 -22.77 -8.69
CA VAL A 180 -6.38 -22.60 -10.06
C VAL A 180 -5.70 -23.56 -11.06
N ILE A 181 -4.41 -23.85 -10.87
CA ILE A 181 -3.66 -24.80 -11.70
C ILE A 181 -4.10 -26.25 -11.42
N PHE A 182 -4.44 -26.59 -10.17
CA PHE A 182 -4.78 -27.97 -9.80
C PHE A 182 -6.29 -28.29 -9.91
N CYS A 183 -7.19 -27.32 -9.70
CA CYS A 183 -8.64 -27.55 -9.85
C CYS A 183 -9.05 -27.89 -11.30
N HIS A 184 -8.30 -27.43 -12.31
CA HIS A 184 -8.59 -27.77 -13.70
C HIS A 184 -8.11 -29.16 -14.15
N SER A 185 -7.58 -29.99 -13.24
CA SER A 185 -7.24 -31.39 -13.58
C SER A 185 -8.45 -32.34 -13.64
N LEU A 186 -9.65 -31.87 -13.33
CA LEU A 186 -10.88 -32.67 -13.34
C LEU A 186 -11.98 -32.19 -14.31
N VAL A 187 -11.77 -31.12 -15.07
CA VAL A 187 -12.69 -30.74 -16.16
C VAL A 187 -11.91 -30.64 -17.45
N SER A 188 -12.20 -31.58 -18.35
CA SER A 188 -11.61 -31.73 -19.66
C SER A 188 -12.05 -30.58 -20.57
N TYR A 189 -11.32 -29.46 -20.59
CA TYR A 189 -11.31 -28.50 -21.69
C TYR A 189 -10.06 -27.61 -21.59
N CYS A 190 -9.43 -27.31 -22.72
CA CYS A 190 -8.34 -26.32 -22.83
C CYS A 190 -8.87 -24.92 -22.49
N GLY A 191 -8.79 -24.52 -21.21
CA GLY A 191 -9.28 -23.24 -20.72
C GLY A 191 -8.21 -22.15 -20.72
N TRP A 192 -8.53 -20.99 -21.31
CA TRP A 192 -7.77 -19.74 -21.19
C TRP A 192 -8.13 -19.06 -19.86
N VAL A 193 -7.14 -18.70 -19.04
CA VAL A 193 -7.37 -17.92 -17.81
C VAL A 193 -6.86 -16.49 -18.01
N TYR A 194 -7.77 -15.55 -18.28
CA TYR A 194 -7.46 -14.13 -18.27
C TYR A 194 -7.59 -13.58 -16.85
N LYS A 195 -6.46 -13.22 -16.23
CA LYS A 195 -6.47 -12.53 -14.94
C LYS A 195 -5.28 -11.59 -14.85
N HIS A 196 -5.55 -10.29 -14.71
CA HIS A 196 -4.53 -9.30 -14.38
C HIS A 196 -4.04 -9.54 -12.95
N ASN A 197 -2.91 -10.23 -12.80
CA ASN A 197 -2.29 -10.44 -11.50
C ASN A 197 -0.87 -9.87 -11.51
N LYS A 198 -0.62 -8.99 -10.55
CA LYS A 198 0.70 -8.42 -10.30
C LYS A 198 1.53 -9.40 -9.46
N ILE A 199 2.45 -10.13 -10.09
CA ILE A 199 3.44 -10.96 -9.41
C ILE A 199 4.77 -10.19 -9.40
N GLY A 200 5.09 -9.51 -8.29
CA GLY A 200 6.28 -8.66 -8.17
C GLY A 200 6.10 -7.27 -8.82
N ASN A 201 7.18 -6.73 -9.40
CA ASN A 201 7.15 -5.47 -10.16
C ASN A 201 6.70 -5.64 -11.62
N LEU A 202 6.44 -6.86 -12.06
CA LEU A 202 6.03 -7.17 -13.42
C LEU A 202 4.51 -7.08 -13.54
N GLN A 203 4.03 -6.27 -14.48
CA GLN A 203 2.64 -6.35 -14.95
C GLN A 203 2.58 -7.53 -15.92
N LEU A 204 2.07 -8.67 -15.46
CA LEU A 204 1.79 -9.81 -16.33
C LEU A 204 0.37 -9.67 -16.88
N SER A 205 0.23 -9.74 -18.20
CA SER A 205 -1.07 -9.67 -18.87
C SER A 205 -1.70 -11.05 -19.03
N GLN A 206 -0.89 -12.11 -19.23
CA GLN A 206 -1.37 -13.48 -19.41
C GLN A 206 -0.46 -14.50 -18.72
N ILE A 207 -1.08 -15.53 -18.13
CA ILE A 207 -0.38 -16.68 -17.51
C ILE A 207 -1.02 -17.96 -18.06
N ARG A 208 -0.18 -18.90 -18.51
CA ARG A 208 -0.58 -20.21 -19.04
C ARG A 208 0.12 -21.31 -18.28
N VAL A 209 -0.63 -22.35 -17.93
CA VAL A 209 -0.09 -23.52 -17.25
C VAL A 209 -0.57 -24.77 -17.99
N SER A 210 0.36 -25.66 -18.29
CA SER A 210 0.06 -26.88 -19.03
C SER A 210 -0.20 -28.04 -18.07
N ARG A 211 -1.24 -28.82 -18.36
CA ARG A 211 -1.52 -30.08 -17.64
C ARG A 211 -0.40 -31.11 -17.84
N SER A 212 0.20 -31.15 -19.04
CA SER A 212 1.28 -32.09 -19.35
C SER A 212 2.61 -31.73 -18.68
N ASN A 213 2.78 -30.48 -18.26
CA ASN A 213 4.00 -30.01 -17.61
C ASN A 213 3.69 -29.00 -16.50
N PRO A 214 3.19 -29.46 -15.33
CA PRO A 214 2.85 -28.57 -14.21
C PRO A 214 4.08 -27.89 -13.60
N ASN A 215 5.29 -28.31 -13.99
CA ASN A 215 6.54 -27.74 -13.50
C ASN A 215 6.90 -26.40 -14.17
N GLU A 216 6.19 -26.02 -15.23
CA GLU A 216 6.46 -24.84 -16.04
C GLU A 216 5.25 -23.91 -16.08
N ILE A 217 5.49 -22.63 -15.79
CA ILE A 217 4.52 -21.56 -15.98
C ILE A 217 5.01 -20.68 -17.10
N SER A 218 4.17 -20.52 -18.12
CA SER A 218 4.41 -19.60 -19.22
C SER A 218 3.67 -18.30 -18.94
N HIS A 219 4.28 -17.16 -19.22
CA HIS A 219 3.65 -15.85 -19.07
C HIS A 219 3.98 -14.92 -20.23
N LYS A 220 3.19 -13.85 -20.32
CA LYS A 220 3.35 -12.80 -21.30
C LYS A 220 3.17 -11.44 -20.64
N GLU A 221 4.04 -10.50 -20.97
CA GLU A 221 3.98 -9.13 -20.46
C GLU A 221 2.91 -8.34 -21.22
N ASP A 222 2.82 -8.51 -22.54
CA ASP A 222 1.90 -7.78 -23.42
C ASP A 222 0.80 -8.64 -24.07
N PHE A 223 -0.30 -7.99 -24.49
CA PHE A 223 -1.41 -8.64 -25.19
C PHE A 223 -1.13 -8.93 -26.68
N SER A 224 0.02 -8.52 -27.22
CA SER A 224 0.33 -8.70 -28.65
C SER A 224 0.44 -10.18 -29.01
N TYR A 225 -0.42 -10.71 -29.89
CA TYR A 225 -0.39 -12.11 -30.31
C TYR A 225 0.95 -12.57 -30.92
N LEU A 226 1.76 -11.64 -31.43
CA LEU A 226 3.01 -11.92 -32.12
C LEU A 226 4.18 -12.30 -31.20
N LEU A 227 4.13 -11.92 -29.91
CA LEU A 227 5.23 -12.22 -28.99
C LEU A 227 5.12 -13.63 -28.40
N PRO A 228 6.22 -14.40 -28.35
CA PRO A 228 6.22 -15.72 -27.72
C PRO A 228 6.05 -15.62 -26.19
N PHE A 229 5.54 -16.68 -25.57
CA PHE A 229 5.46 -16.77 -24.11
C PHE A 229 6.85 -17.00 -23.49
N SER A 230 7.14 -16.34 -22.38
CA SER A 230 8.29 -16.66 -21.55
C SER A 230 7.94 -17.78 -20.58
N THR A 231 8.73 -18.84 -20.53
CA THR A 231 8.48 -19.99 -19.64
C THR A 231 9.45 -20.00 -18.46
N HIS A 232 8.92 -20.27 -17.27
CA HIS A 232 9.66 -20.30 -16.01
C HIS A 232 9.38 -21.59 -15.26
N LYS A 233 10.43 -22.24 -14.75
CA LYS A 233 10.31 -23.45 -13.92
C LYS A 233 9.94 -23.08 -12.50
N VAL A 234 8.83 -23.62 -12.01
CA VAL A 234 8.29 -23.33 -10.66
C VAL A 234 9.06 -24.08 -9.58
N PHE A 235 9.46 -25.31 -9.88
CA PHE A 235 10.17 -26.15 -8.92
C PHE A 235 11.68 -25.94 -8.99
N LYS A 236 12.32 -25.98 -7.82
CA LYS A 236 13.78 -26.00 -7.72
C LYS A 236 14.32 -27.25 -8.43
N LYS A 237 15.49 -27.12 -9.07
CA LYS A 237 16.23 -28.26 -9.64
C LYS A 237 16.23 -29.41 -8.62
N ASN A 238 15.76 -30.58 -9.04
CA ASN A 238 15.67 -31.84 -8.27
C ASN A 238 14.42 -32.05 -7.38
N LYS A 239 13.40 -31.18 -7.44
CA LYS A 239 12.09 -31.45 -6.83
C LYS A 239 11.07 -31.78 -7.91
N ASN A 240 10.60 -33.03 -7.92
CA ASN A 240 9.58 -33.50 -8.86
C ASN A 240 8.22 -33.53 -8.16
N HIS A 241 7.14 -33.21 -8.89
CA HIS A 241 5.79 -33.10 -8.35
C HIS A 241 5.29 -34.41 -7.71
N LEU A 242 5.84 -35.56 -8.14
CA LEU A 242 5.55 -36.90 -7.62
C LEU A 242 5.93 -37.10 -6.13
N LYS A 243 6.74 -36.21 -5.54
CA LYS A 243 7.11 -36.30 -4.12
C LYS A 243 6.12 -35.57 -3.19
N PHE A 244 5.13 -34.87 -3.75
CA PHE A 244 4.08 -34.27 -2.93
C PHE A 244 3.00 -35.32 -2.66
N PRO A 245 2.53 -35.47 -1.42
CA PRO A 245 1.42 -36.36 -1.12
C PRO A 245 0.20 -35.99 -2.00
N PRO A 246 -0.66 -36.95 -2.35
CA PRO A 246 -1.92 -36.67 -3.06
C PRO A 246 -2.60 -35.53 -2.32
N LEU A 247 -2.77 -34.39 -2.99
CA LEU A 247 -3.22 -33.18 -2.32
C LEU A 247 -4.56 -33.48 -1.65
N LEU A 248 -4.59 -33.36 -0.32
CA LEU A 248 -5.81 -33.30 0.48
C LEU A 248 -6.81 -32.43 -0.28
N LYS A 249 -8.02 -32.93 -0.53
CA LYS A 249 -9.10 -32.18 -1.17
C LYS A 249 -9.17 -30.82 -0.47
N PHE A 250 -8.68 -29.77 -1.12
CA PHE A 250 -8.65 -28.47 -0.49
C PHE A 250 -10.11 -28.06 -0.25
N PRO A 251 -10.45 -27.61 0.96
CA PRO A 251 -11.77 -27.10 1.22
C PRO A 251 -12.03 -25.96 0.22
N ARG A 252 -13.12 -26.06 -0.54
CA ARG A 252 -13.53 -25.01 -1.48
C ARG A 252 -13.54 -23.69 -0.70
N LEU A 253 -12.68 -22.75 -1.11
CA LEU A 253 -12.65 -21.44 -0.47
C LEU A 253 -14.03 -20.79 -0.66
N PRO A 254 -14.66 -20.27 0.41
CA PRO A 254 -15.94 -19.60 0.29
C PRO A 254 -15.79 -18.40 -0.65
N THR A 255 -16.41 -18.50 -1.83
CA THR A 255 -16.46 -17.44 -2.82
C THR A 255 -17.39 -16.35 -2.30
N LYS A 256 -16.81 -15.32 -1.68
CA LYS A 256 -17.56 -14.16 -1.14
C LYS A 256 -18.29 -13.34 -2.20
N ASN A 257 -18.08 -13.63 -3.47
CA ASN A 257 -18.75 -13.01 -4.60
C ASN A 257 -19.74 -14.00 -5.21
N GLY A 258 -20.75 -14.40 -4.42
CA GLY A 258 -21.87 -15.16 -4.97
C GLY A 258 -22.53 -14.34 -6.07
N ILE A 259 -22.70 -14.92 -7.25
CA ILE A 259 -23.53 -14.33 -8.30
C ILE A 259 -24.93 -14.16 -7.69
N SER A 260 -25.54 -12.99 -7.84
CA SER A 260 -26.87 -12.74 -7.28
C SER A 260 -27.89 -13.70 -7.90
N VAL A 261 -28.97 -13.99 -7.18
CA VAL A 261 -29.97 -14.96 -7.62
C VAL A 261 -30.60 -14.55 -8.95
N GLU A 262 -30.85 -13.25 -9.13
CA GLU A 262 -31.40 -12.65 -10.36
C GLU A 262 -30.44 -12.89 -11.53
N LYS A 263 -29.15 -12.62 -11.31
CA LYS A 263 -28.14 -12.79 -12.36
C LYS A 263 -27.90 -14.26 -12.72
N LYS A 264 -28.09 -15.19 -11.78
CA LYS A 264 -28.08 -16.63 -12.08
C LYS A 264 -29.27 -17.02 -12.96
N LYS A 265 -30.48 -16.50 -12.69
CA LYS A 265 -31.67 -16.70 -13.54
C LYS A 265 -31.44 -16.15 -14.95
N ASP A 266 -30.88 -14.95 -15.07
CA ASP A 266 -30.58 -14.35 -16.38
C ASP A 266 -29.58 -15.21 -17.19
N LEU A 267 -28.54 -15.73 -16.53
CA LEU A 267 -27.55 -16.61 -17.16
C LEU A 267 -28.15 -17.96 -17.59
N LEU A 268 -29.12 -18.49 -16.85
CA LEU A 268 -29.85 -19.70 -17.23
C LEU A 268 -30.81 -19.43 -18.39
N ASN A 269 -31.53 -18.30 -18.39
CA ASN A 269 -32.41 -17.88 -19.50
C ASN A 269 -31.63 -17.66 -20.81
N LEU A 270 -30.36 -17.24 -20.72
CA LEU A 270 -29.47 -17.12 -21.88
C LEU A 270 -29.16 -18.48 -22.54
N CYS A 271 -29.31 -19.60 -21.82
CA CYS A 271 -28.99 -20.92 -22.37
C CYS A 271 -29.88 -21.29 -23.56
N ASP A 272 -31.12 -20.80 -23.63
CA ASP A 272 -32.04 -21.07 -24.74
C ASP A 272 -31.57 -20.43 -26.06
N TYR A 273 -30.70 -19.43 -25.98
CA TYR A 273 -30.19 -18.69 -27.13
C TYR A 273 -28.78 -19.13 -27.55
N LEU A 274 -28.14 -20.04 -26.81
CA LEU A 274 -26.78 -20.51 -27.11
C LEU A 274 -26.83 -21.71 -28.05
N LYS A 275 -26.17 -21.57 -29.21
CA LYS A 275 -26.14 -22.61 -30.26
C LYS A 275 -25.33 -23.86 -29.89
N GLU A 276 -24.38 -23.73 -28.96
CA GLU A 276 -23.45 -24.82 -28.63
C GLU A 276 -23.66 -25.31 -27.19
N GLN A 277 -23.94 -26.61 -27.05
CA GLN A 277 -24.25 -27.26 -25.77
C GLN A 277 -23.18 -27.04 -24.69
N LYS A 278 -21.90 -27.00 -25.08
CA LYS A 278 -20.77 -26.79 -24.16
C LYS A 278 -20.86 -25.47 -23.39
N HIS A 279 -21.52 -24.45 -23.95
CA HIS A 279 -21.69 -23.17 -23.28
C HIS A 279 -22.86 -23.22 -22.29
N CYS A 280 -23.92 -23.93 -22.63
CA CYS A 280 -25.04 -24.19 -21.72
C CYS A 280 -24.58 -24.96 -20.47
N ASP A 281 -23.78 -26.02 -20.67
CA ASP A 281 -23.28 -26.84 -19.57
C ASP A 281 -22.39 -26.03 -18.62
N PHE A 282 -21.56 -25.13 -19.17
CA PHE A 282 -20.76 -24.20 -18.37
C PHE A 282 -21.60 -23.29 -17.48
N TYR A 283 -22.68 -22.69 -18.01
CA TYR A 283 -23.54 -21.80 -17.22
C TYR A 283 -24.38 -22.55 -16.18
N ARG A 284 -24.79 -23.80 -16.48
CA ARG A 284 -25.45 -24.68 -15.51
C ARG A 284 -24.53 -25.04 -14.35
N ASP A 285 -23.30 -25.46 -14.64
CA ASP A 285 -22.28 -25.76 -13.62
C ASP A 285 -21.92 -24.53 -12.78
N LEU A 286 -21.86 -23.35 -13.41
CA LEU A 286 -21.60 -22.10 -12.72
C LEU A 286 -22.73 -21.72 -11.74
N CYS A 287 -23.96 -22.18 -11.99
CA CYS A 287 -25.15 -21.90 -11.20
C CYS A 287 -25.56 -23.02 -10.23
N GLY A 288 -24.89 -24.18 -10.27
CA GLY A 288 -25.33 -25.50 -9.76
C GLY A 288 -25.56 -25.69 -8.25
N ASP A 289 -25.77 -24.62 -7.47
CA ASP A 289 -26.10 -24.69 -6.03
C ASP A 289 -27.45 -24.01 -5.69
N ILE A 290 -28.33 -23.76 -6.67
CA ILE A 290 -29.66 -23.20 -6.39
C ILE A 290 -30.64 -24.35 -6.19
N GLU A 291 -30.96 -24.68 -4.94
CA GLU A 291 -32.26 -25.28 -4.64
C GLU A 291 -33.31 -24.23 -5.01
N MET A 292 -33.95 -24.41 -6.17
CA MET A 292 -35.09 -23.58 -6.55
C MET A 292 -36.24 -24.00 -5.66
N ASP A 293 -36.46 -23.22 -4.59
CA ASP A 293 -37.67 -23.31 -3.80
C ASP A 293 -38.82 -22.91 -4.73
N THR A 294 -39.45 -23.92 -5.34
CA THR A 294 -40.68 -23.76 -6.11
C THR A 294 -41.78 -23.48 -5.10
N GLY A 295 -41.82 -22.25 -4.60
CA GLY A 295 -42.95 -21.77 -3.85
C GLY A 295 -44.18 -21.91 -4.74
N ASN A 296 -45.09 -22.80 -4.34
CA ASN A 296 -46.42 -22.91 -4.89
C ASN A 296 -47.04 -21.51 -4.82
N LEU A 297 -47.20 -20.89 -5.99
CA LEU A 297 -48.15 -19.81 -6.18
C LEU A 297 -49.51 -20.52 -6.20
N ASP A 298 -50.11 -20.67 -5.03
CA ASP A 298 -51.52 -21.02 -4.95
C ASP A 298 -52.29 -19.89 -5.64
N GLU A 299 -52.95 -20.26 -6.73
CA GLU A 299 -53.86 -19.42 -7.49
C GLU A 299 -55.03 -19.06 -6.56
N ASP A 300 -55.09 -17.79 -6.16
CA ASP A 300 -56.23 -17.21 -5.44
C ASP A 300 -57.32 -16.95 -6.50
N ASP A 301 -58.11 -17.99 -6.78
CA ASP A 301 -59.28 -17.94 -7.65
C ASP A 301 -60.39 -17.10 -7.01
N GLY A 302 -60.74 -16.00 -7.70
CA GLY A 302 -61.98 -15.25 -7.51
C GLY A 302 -62.88 -15.38 -8.73
#